data_AF-A0A952VQ69-F1
#
_entry.id   AF-A0A952VQ69-F1
#
_cell.length_a   1.000
_cell.length_b   1.000
_cell.length_c   1.000
_cell.angle_alpha   90.00
_cell.angle_beta   90.00
_cell.angle_gamma   90.00
#
_symmetry.space_group_name_H-M   'P 1'
#
loop_
_entity.id
_entity.type
_entity.pdbx_description
1 polymer ?
#
loop_
_entity_poly.entity_id
_entity_poly.type
_entity_poly.pdbx_seq_one_letter_code
_entity_poly.pdbx_strand_id
1 'polypeptide(L)' 'MAFETLTPSFLKALHDQPLRVFVYTVNEPTDIQTAKAMGVDGIISDYPERLL' A
#
# COMPACT_ATOMS: atom_id res chain seq x y z
N MET A 1 -1.19 2.63 6.98
CA MET A 1 -1.72 3.99 6.73
C MET A 1 -2.87 3.91 5.74
N ALA A 2 -3.75 4.91 5.68
CA ALA A 2 -4.85 4.95 4.72
C ALA A 2 -4.30 5.01 3.28
N PHE A 3 -4.84 4.19 2.38
CA PHE A 3 -4.38 4.13 0.98
C PHE A 3 -4.59 5.45 0.23
N GLU A 4 -5.70 6.14 0.48
CA GLU A 4 -6.07 7.40 -0.19
C GLU A 4 -5.06 8.55 0.03
N THR A 5 -4.29 8.51 1.12
CA THR A 5 -3.28 9.54 1.43
C THR A 5 -1.88 9.18 0.96
N LEU A 6 -1.71 8.01 0.32
CA LEU A 6 -0.43 7.55 -0.17
C LEU A 6 -0.07 8.28 -1.47
N THR A 7 1.07 8.97 -1.47
CA THR A 7 1.69 9.52 -2.68
C THR A 7 3.08 8.92 -2.87
N PRO A 8 3.61 8.86 -4.11
CA PRO A 8 4.95 8.32 -4.35
C PRO A 8 6.06 9.05 -3.58
N SER A 9 5.96 10.38 -3.45
CA SER A 9 6.93 11.18 -2.70
C SER A 9 6.89 10.89 -1.20
N PHE A 10 5.69 10.69 -0.64
CA PHE A 10 5.53 10.34 0.76
C PHE A 10 6.03 8.92 1.06
N LEU A 11 5.70 7.96 0.20
CA LEU A 11 6.20 6.60 0.30
C LEU A 11 7.73 6.58 0.26
N LYS A 12 8.34 7.30 -0.68
CA LYS A 12 9.79 7.44 -0.75
C LYS A 12 10.39 8.04 0.53
N ALA A 13 9.79 9.09 1.08
CA ALA A 13 10.29 9.70 2.32
C ALA A 13 10.23 8.76 3.54
N LEU A 14 9.28 7.82 3.54
CA LEU A 14 9.20 6.77 4.55
C LEU A 14 10.23 5.65 4.31
N HIS A 15 10.45 5.26 3.06
CA HIS A 15 11.46 4.25 2.70
C HIS A 15 12.91 4.75 2.80
N ASP A 16 13.13 6.07 2.72
CA ASP A 16 14.42 6.69 3.01
C ASP A 16 14.75 6.60 4.53
N GLN A 17 13.78 6.21 5.36
CA GLN A 17 13.96 5.81 6.75
C GLN A 17 13.90 4.27 6.84
N PRO A 18 14.39 3.64 7.93
CA PRO A 18 14.28 2.19 8.13
C PRO A 18 12.84 1.74 8.50
N LEU A 19 11.84 2.29 7.82
CA LEU A 19 10.42 2.06 8.04
C LEU A 19 9.83 1.23 6.91
N ARG A 20 8.92 0.32 7.27
CA ARG A 20 8.08 -0.42 6.33
C ARG A 20 6.69 0.20 6.28
N VAL A 21 6.14 0.33 5.09
CA VAL A 21 4.84 0.95 4.83
C VAL A 21 3.81 -0.10 4.49
N PHE A 22 2.86 -0.28 5.41
CA PHE A 22 1.68 -1.12 5.21
C PHE A 22 0.44 -0.24 5.00
N VAL A 23 -0.35 -0.52 3.96
CA VAL A 23 -1.60 0.20 3.69
C VAL A 23 -2.82 -0.60 4.12
N TYR A 24 -3.84 0.08 4.64
CA TYR A 24 -5.11 -0.50 5.05
C TYR A 24 -6.27 0.47 4.76
N THR A 25 -7.52 0.01 4.66
CA THR A 25 -7.92 -1.34 4.23
C THR A 25 -8.20 -1.27 2.75
N VAL A 26 -7.49 -2.06 1.94
CA VAL A 26 -7.59 -1.98 0.47
C VAL A 26 -8.32 -3.22 -0.05
N ASN A 27 -9.54 -3.03 -0.53
CA ASN A 27 -10.42 -4.13 -0.93
C ASN A 27 -10.66 -4.19 -2.45
N GLU A 28 -10.51 -3.07 -3.15
CA GLU A 28 -10.76 -2.97 -4.59
C GLU A 28 -9.55 -3.47 -5.40
N PRO A 29 -9.75 -4.36 -6.41
CA PRO A 29 -8.65 -4.90 -7.21
C PRO A 29 -7.79 -3.85 -7.91
N THR A 30 -8.38 -2.73 -8.33
CA THR A 30 -7.65 -1.60 -8.95
C THR A 30 -6.73 -0.91 -7.97
N ASP A 31 -7.18 -0.74 -6.73
CA ASP A 31 -6.41 -0.10 -5.66
C ASP A 31 -5.30 -1.03 -5.17
N ILE A 32 -5.58 -2.34 -5.09
CA ILE A 32 -4.57 -3.37 -4.81
C ILE A 32 -3.46 -3.32 -5.85
N GLN A 33 -3.79 -3.28 -7.14
CA GLN A 33 -2.79 -3.18 -8.21
C GLN A 33 -1.99 -1.88 -8.11
N THR A 34 -2.66 -0.77 -7.81
CA THR A 34 -1.99 0.53 -7.63
C THR A 34 -1.04 0.51 -6.43
N ALA A 35 -1.48 -0.01 -5.28
CA ALA A 35 -0.64 -0.16 -4.09
C ALA A 35 0.59 -1.06 -4.35
N LYS A 36 0.40 -2.19 -5.04
CA LYS A 36 1.49 -3.08 -5.47
C LYS A 36 2.48 -2.33 -6.39
N ALA A 37 1.96 -1.61 -7.39
CA ALA A 37 2.78 -0.86 -8.34
C ALA A 37 3.54 0.31 -7.68
N MET A 38 2.97 0.92 -6.64
CA MET A 38 3.64 1.95 -5.85
C MET A 38 4.80 1.40 -5.01
N GLY A 39 4.84 0.09 -4.75
CA GLY A 39 5.91 -0.56 -4.00
C GLY A 39 5.72 -0.51 -2.49
N VAL A 40 4.47 -0.54 -2.00
CA VAL A 40 4.21 -0.69 -0.55
C VAL A 40 4.74 -2.05 -0.05
N ASP A 41 5.14 -2.10 1.21
CA ASP A 41 5.70 -3.32 1.82
C ASP A 41 4.62 -4.35 2.20
N GLY A 42 3.36 -3.91 2.27
CA GLY A 42 2.23 -4.81 2.44
C GLY A 42 0.88 -4.13 2.35
N ILE A 43 -0.14 -4.94 2.10
CA ILE A 43 -1.53 -4.52 1.94
C ILE A 43 -2.37 -5.31 2.94
N ILE A 44 -3.16 -4.59 3.73
CA ILE A 44 -4.15 -5.15 4.63
C ILE A 44 -5.51 -5.03 3.93
N SER A 45 -6.19 -6.16 3.77
CA SER A 45 -7.45 -6.28 3.04
C SER A 45 -8.41 -7.16 3.84
N ASP A 46 -9.70 -6.88 3.75
CA ASP A 46 -10.74 -7.79 4.24
C ASP A 46 -10.91 -9.00 3.32
N TYR A 47 -10.36 -8.93 2.10
CA TYR A 47 -10.40 -9.96 1.05
C TYR A 47 -8.97 -10.35 0.64
N PRO A 48 -8.19 -10.99 1.55
CA PRO A 48 -6.79 -11.31 1.29
C PRO A 48 -6.57 -12.20 0.06
N GLU A 49 -7.57 -12.98 -0.35
CA GLU A 49 -7.55 -13.79 -1.56
C GLU A 49 -7.40 -12.96 -2.85
N ARG A 50 -7.76 -11.66 -2.82
CA ARG A 50 -7.58 -10.73 -3.95
C ARG A 50 -6.15 -10.22 -4.09
N LEU A 51 -5.28 -10.50 -3.11
CA LEU A 51 -3.87 -10.10 -3.12
C LEU A 51 -2.98 -11.12 -3.84
N LEU A 52 -3.51 -12.30 -4.21
CA LEU A 52 -2.80 -13.35 -4.94
C LEU A 52 -2.40 -12.91 -6.36
#